data_AF-L2FLV6-F1
#
_entry.id   AF-L2FLV6-F1
#
_cell.length_a   1.000
_cell.length_b   1.000
_cell.length_c   1.000
_cell.angle_alpha   90.00
_cell.angle_beta   90.00
_cell.angle_gamma   90.00
#
_symmetry.space_group_name_H-M   'P 1'
#
loop_
_entity.id
_entity.type
_entity.pdbx_description
1 polymer ?
#
loop_
_entity_poly.entity_id
_entity_poly.type
_entity_poly.pdbx_seq_one_letter_code
_entity_poly.pdbx_strand_id
1 'polypeptide(L)'
;MAGHKAAALVRDATKLRKMLISYDVPESVIDTNLAIVEGPSSRSVHACVELLRHDSEIIFSGITALPKFQLNPFKPVSMQDLTITGDSAAAVIEALHQLKNAGAINNSPVFVPISSTGQGIKRDQPLVMILLYIWLLRVPQADTTAMEKAIKKCATEPGSPLGGVGWTVEDAGLVEGAAHEPGVTVGYTISRLDLANWMFEELIQGNVLAWKGKCVTITY
;
A
#
# COMPACT_ATOMS: atom_id res chain seq x y z
N MET A 1 10.32 7.81 15.55
CA MET A 1 9.55 6.55 15.62
C MET A 1 8.59 6.47 16.82
N ALA A 2 8.40 7.53 17.63
CA ALA A 2 7.37 7.61 18.68
C ALA A 2 7.20 6.37 19.59
N GLY A 3 8.28 5.61 19.83
CA GLY A 3 8.25 4.37 20.61
C GLY A 3 7.81 3.10 19.85
N HIS A 4 7.32 3.22 18.62
CA HIS A 4 6.91 2.06 17.81
C HIS A 4 8.12 1.33 17.22
N LYS A 5 7.96 0.01 17.05
CA LYS A 5 8.89 -0.82 16.28
C LYS A 5 8.39 -0.94 14.85
N ALA A 6 9.30 -0.90 13.89
CA ALA A 6 9.00 -1.03 12.48
C ALA A 6 9.95 -2.04 11.83
N ALA A 7 9.51 -2.62 10.72
CA ALA A 7 10.36 -3.40 9.84
C ALA A 7 10.18 -2.89 8.41
N ALA A 8 11.26 -2.81 7.64
CA ALA A 8 11.23 -2.31 6.26
C ALA A 8 11.99 -3.26 5.32
N LEU A 9 11.35 -3.62 4.21
CA LEU A 9 11.99 -4.32 3.10
C LEU A 9 12.54 -3.30 2.10
N VAL A 10 13.85 -3.36 1.86
CA VAL A 10 14.55 -2.43 0.97
C VAL A 10 15.48 -3.16 0.02
N ARG A 11 15.82 -2.50 -1.09
CA ARG A 11 16.88 -2.97 -2.01
C ARG A 11 18.28 -2.49 -1.65
N ASP A 12 18.34 -1.45 -0.81
CA ASP A 12 19.58 -0.81 -0.36
C ASP A 12 19.33 -0.22 1.03
N ALA A 13 19.86 -0.89 2.06
CA ALA A 13 19.75 -0.49 3.45
C ALA A 13 20.49 0.84 3.73
N THR A 14 21.59 1.10 3.03
CA THR A 14 22.38 2.32 3.19
C THR A 14 21.59 3.54 2.73
N LYS A 15 20.84 3.41 1.62
CA LYS A 15 19.96 4.47 1.13
C LYS A 15 18.88 4.81 2.14
N LEU A 16 18.20 3.81 2.71
CA LEU A 16 17.17 4.03 3.73
C LEU A 16 17.75 4.73 4.97
N ARG A 17 18.89 4.26 5.49
CA ARG A 17 19.54 4.88 6.65
C ARG A 17 19.91 6.33 6.39
N LYS A 18 20.54 6.64 5.24
CA LYS A 18 20.86 8.02 4.85
C LYS A 18 19.62 8.91 4.76
N MET A 19 18.52 8.38 4.20
CA MET A 19 17.26 9.11 4.15
C MET A 19 16.71 9.42 5.54
N LEU A 20 16.70 8.45 6.45
CA LEU A 20 16.21 8.66 7.83
C LEU A 20 17.06 9.67 8.60
N ILE A 21 18.39 9.59 8.46
CA ILE A 21 19.31 10.57 9.06
C ILE A 21 19.07 11.97 8.49
N SER A 22 18.78 12.09 7.18
CA SER A 22 18.45 13.39 6.56
C SER A 22 17.12 13.98 7.03
N TYR A 23 16.27 13.18 7.68
CA TYR A 23 15.04 13.62 8.36
C TYR A 23 15.25 13.73 9.88
N ASP A 24 16.49 13.93 10.33
CA ASP A 24 16.88 14.11 11.73
C ASP A 24 16.48 12.94 12.65
N VAL A 25 16.34 11.73 12.11
CA VAL A 25 16.12 10.53 12.92
C VAL A 25 17.46 10.06 13.51
N PRO A 26 17.63 10.01 14.85
CA PRO A 26 18.89 9.59 15.46
C PRO A 26 19.24 8.13 15.12
N GLU A 27 20.51 7.85 14.87
CA GLU A 27 20.98 6.48 14.57
C GLU A 27 20.61 5.48 15.67
N SER A 28 20.71 5.88 16.94
CA SER A 28 20.31 5.05 18.08
C SER A 28 18.83 4.63 18.03
N VAL A 29 17.96 5.51 17.52
CA VAL A 29 16.53 5.23 17.32
C VAL A 29 16.34 4.27 16.15
N ILE A 30 17.08 4.47 15.05
CA ILE A 30 17.05 3.55 13.89
C ILE A 30 17.44 2.14 14.33
N ASP A 31 18.56 1.98 15.03
CA ASP A 31 19.09 0.67 15.42
C ASP A 31 18.20 -0.04 16.45
N THR A 32 17.53 0.71 17.32
CA THR A 32 16.68 0.13 18.38
C THR A 32 15.27 -0.22 17.87
N ASN A 33 14.72 0.57 16.94
CA ASN A 33 13.30 0.51 16.59
C ASN A 33 13.02 0.05 15.15
N LEU A 34 14.02 -0.02 14.27
CA LEU A 34 13.81 -0.39 12.86
C LEU A 34 14.61 -1.64 12.48
N ALA A 35 13.90 -2.72 12.17
CA ALA A 35 14.47 -3.85 11.47
C ALA A 35 14.54 -3.56 9.96
N ILE A 36 15.70 -3.78 9.34
CA ILE A 36 15.89 -3.59 7.90
C ILE A 36 16.16 -4.95 7.27
N VAL A 37 15.26 -5.38 6.40
CA VAL A 37 15.44 -6.59 5.58
C VAL A 37 15.86 -6.12 4.20
N GLU A 38 17.08 -6.47 3.78
CA GLU A 38 17.55 -6.20 2.44
C GLU A 38 17.19 -7.38 1.52
N GLY A 39 16.52 -7.09 0.41
CA GLY A 39 16.05 -8.09 -0.54
C GLY A 39 16.06 -7.60 -1.98
N PRO A 40 16.05 -8.51 -2.96
CA PRO A 40 16.21 -8.15 -4.36
C PRO A 40 15.00 -7.38 -4.92
N SER A 41 13.81 -7.63 -4.37
CA SER A 41 12.55 -7.13 -4.88
C SER A 41 11.44 -7.36 -3.85
N SER A 42 10.44 -6.47 -3.84
CA SER A 42 9.19 -6.66 -3.11
C SER A 42 8.33 -7.82 -3.61
N ARG A 43 8.67 -8.40 -4.78
CA ARG A 43 8.06 -9.64 -5.30
C ARG A 43 8.69 -10.91 -4.74
N SER A 44 9.79 -10.80 -4.00
CA SER A 44 10.44 -11.95 -3.41
C SER A 44 9.65 -12.42 -2.20
N VAL A 45 8.91 -13.52 -2.35
CA VAL A 45 8.19 -14.16 -1.24
C VAL A 45 9.14 -14.44 -0.08
N HIS A 46 10.36 -14.90 -0.35
CA HIS A 46 11.37 -15.12 0.69
C HIS A 46 11.71 -13.84 1.47
N ALA A 47 11.95 -12.73 0.78
CA ALA A 47 12.22 -11.46 1.45
C ALA A 47 11.00 -10.93 2.22
N CYS A 48 9.78 -11.15 1.70
CA CYS A 48 8.54 -10.87 2.41
C CYS A 48 8.39 -11.75 3.66
N VAL A 49 8.75 -13.04 3.61
CA VAL A 49 8.76 -13.94 4.77
C VAL A 49 9.69 -13.39 5.84
N GLU A 50 10.93 -13.05 5.48
CA GLU A 50 11.90 -12.50 6.45
C GLU A 50 11.43 -11.17 7.06
N LEU A 51 10.78 -10.30 6.27
CA LEU A 51 10.17 -9.07 6.76
C LEU A 51 9.02 -9.34 7.75
N LEU A 52 8.14 -10.29 7.41
CA LEU A 52 6.88 -10.51 8.12
C LEU A 52 7.03 -11.41 9.35
N ARG A 53 8.18 -12.10 9.51
CA ARG A 53 8.56 -12.80 10.75
C ARG A 53 8.57 -11.91 12.00
N HIS A 54 8.61 -10.59 11.82
CA HIS A 54 8.49 -9.63 12.91
C HIS A 54 7.07 -9.51 13.50
N ASP A 55 6.10 -10.30 13.03
CA ASP A 55 4.72 -10.44 13.56
C ASP A 55 3.98 -9.10 13.71
N SER A 56 4.12 -8.25 12.68
CA SER A 56 3.57 -6.89 12.63
C SER A 56 2.05 -6.85 12.74
N GLU A 57 1.51 -5.82 13.36
CA GLU A 57 0.05 -5.57 13.43
C GLU A 57 -0.50 -4.86 12.17
N ILE A 58 0.34 -4.05 11.51
CA ILE A 58 -0.04 -3.23 10.36
C ILE A 58 1.03 -3.36 9.28
N ILE A 59 0.62 -3.53 8.04
CA ILE A 59 1.49 -3.54 6.87
C ILE A 59 1.17 -2.34 6.00
N PHE A 60 2.16 -1.50 5.70
CA PHE A 60 2.02 -0.43 4.72
C PHE A 60 2.66 -0.82 3.39
N SER A 61 1.97 -0.58 2.28
CA SER A 61 2.53 -0.76 0.93
C SER A 61 2.30 0.48 0.08
N GLY A 62 3.37 1.07 -0.44
CA GLY A 62 3.35 2.17 -1.41
C GLY A 62 4.28 1.89 -2.59
N ILE A 63 4.31 0.63 -3.03
CA ILE A 63 5.22 0.16 -4.07
C ILE A 63 4.62 0.49 -5.43
N THR A 64 5.42 1.10 -6.31
CA THR A 64 5.03 1.39 -7.70
C THR A 64 6.27 1.46 -8.59
N ALA A 65 6.05 1.50 -9.91
CA ALA A 65 7.10 1.66 -10.91
C ALA A 65 7.22 3.11 -11.40
N LEU A 66 8.40 3.46 -11.88
CA LEU A 66 8.60 4.74 -12.55
C LEU A 66 7.86 4.77 -13.90
N PRO A 67 7.38 5.95 -14.34
CA PRO A 67 6.74 6.08 -15.63
C PRO A 67 7.73 5.80 -16.77
N LYS A 68 7.23 5.19 -17.84
CA LYS A 68 7.93 4.99 -19.11
C LYS A 68 7.21 5.79 -20.19
N PHE A 69 7.84 6.85 -20.67
CA PHE A 69 7.30 7.67 -21.76
C PHE A 69 7.48 6.98 -23.11
N GLN A 70 6.48 7.09 -23.97
CA GLN A 70 6.42 6.44 -25.28
C GLN A 70 6.06 7.45 -26.37
N LEU A 71 6.55 7.21 -27.59
CA LEU A 71 6.23 8.00 -28.77
C LEU A 71 4.86 7.62 -29.38
N ASN A 72 3.87 7.36 -28.53
CA ASN A 72 2.48 7.09 -28.94
C ASN A 72 1.57 8.18 -28.37
N PRO A 73 1.01 9.09 -29.19
CA PRO A 73 0.20 10.21 -28.68
C PRO A 73 -1.11 9.78 -28.03
N PHE A 74 -1.60 8.56 -28.29
CA PHE A 74 -2.82 8.03 -27.66
C PHE A 74 -2.53 7.26 -26.35
N LYS A 75 -1.28 6.86 -26.14
CA LYS A 75 -0.78 6.14 -24.96
C LYS A 75 0.65 6.60 -24.64
N PRO A 76 0.83 7.86 -24.24
CA PRO A 76 2.16 8.47 -24.08
C PRO A 76 2.92 7.94 -22.86
N VAL A 77 2.20 7.35 -21.89
CA VAL A 77 2.75 6.93 -20.60
C VAL A 77 2.39 5.48 -20.33
N SER A 78 3.40 4.73 -19.93
CA SER A 78 3.33 3.36 -19.40
C SER A 78 4.18 3.31 -18.13
N MET A 79 4.52 2.11 -17.65
CA MET A 79 5.40 1.92 -16.49
C MET A 79 6.64 1.11 -16.88
N GLN A 80 7.75 1.31 -16.16
CA GLN A 80 8.95 0.50 -16.32
C GLN A 80 8.72 -0.96 -15.94
N ASP A 81 7.79 -1.18 -15.01
CA ASP A 81 7.29 -2.49 -14.60
C ASP A 81 5.77 -2.41 -14.53
N LEU A 82 5.08 -3.33 -15.19
CA LEU A 82 3.64 -3.25 -15.42
C LEU A 82 2.81 -3.93 -14.33
N THR A 83 3.43 -4.75 -13.48
CA THR A 83 2.72 -5.62 -12.52
C THR A 83 3.31 -5.53 -11.11
N ILE A 84 4.28 -4.65 -10.87
CA ILE A 84 5.03 -4.61 -9.61
C ILE A 84 4.12 -4.42 -8.40
N THR A 85 3.04 -3.65 -8.52
CA THR A 85 2.12 -3.32 -7.43
C THR A 85 1.31 -4.56 -7.04
N GLY A 86 0.67 -5.19 -8.03
CA GLY A 86 -0.09 -6.43 -7.85
C GLY A 86 0.79 -7.60 -7.40
N ASP A 87 1.93 -7.81 -8.05
CA ASP A 87 2.86 -8.90 -7.74
C ASP A 87 3.45 -8.76 -6.32
N SER A 88 3.73 -7.54 -5.87
CA SER A 88 4.25 -7.32 -4.51
C SER A 88 3.20 -7.62 -3.46
N ALA A 89 1.94 -7.26 -3.70
CA ALA A 89 0.83 -7.61 -2.81
C ALA A 89 0.61 -9.13 -2.75
N ALA A 90 0.67 -9.81 -3.91
CA ALA A 90 0.59 -11.27 -3.97
C ALA A 90 1.73 -11.94 -3.18
N ALA A 91 2.96 -11.42 -3.28
CA ALA A 91 4.10 -11.94 -2.54
C ALA A 91 3.95 -11.79 -1.02
N VAL A 92 3.39 -10.67 -0.56
CA VAL A 92 3.07 -10.45 0.87
C VAL A 92 1.99 -11.44 1.35
N ILE A 93 0.91 -11.62 0.58
CA ILE A 93 -0.17 -12.56 0.91
C ILE A 93 0.36 -14.00 1.03
N GLU A 94 1.16 -14.43 0.05
CA GLU A 94 1.78 -15.76 0.06
C GLU A 94 2.72 -15.93 1.26
N ALA A 95 3.57 -14.94 1.55
CA ALA A 95 4.47 -14.97 2.70
C ALA A 95 3.71 -15.09 4.03
N LEU A 96 2.60 -14.36 4.19
CA LEU A 96 1.76 -14.48 5.38
C LEU A 96 1.12 -15.86 5.52
N HIS A 97 0.65 -16.46 4.42
CA HIS A 97 0.15 -17.83 4.44
C HIS A 97 1.23 -18.82 4.88
N GLN A 98 2.44 -18.72 4.34
CA GLN A 98 3.55 -19.59 4.74
C GLN A 98 3.86 -19.46 6.23
N LEU A 99 3.93 -18.23 6.74
CA LEU A 99 4.21 -17.97 8.15
C LEU A 99 3.09 -18.45 9.08
N LYS A 100 1.83 -18.23 8.73
CA LYS A 100 0.67 -18.71 9.50
C LYS A 100 0.61 -20.23 9.53
N ASN A 101 0.77 -20.88 8.37
CA ASN A 101 0.74 -22.34 8.27
C ASN A 101 1.90 -23.01 9.04
N ALA A 102 3.05 -22.35 9.10
CA ALA A 102 4.19 -22.79 9.90
C ALA A 102 4.08 -22.47 11.40
N GLY A 103 3.03 -21.75 11.84
CA GLY A 103 2.89 -21.28 13.22
C GLY A 103 3.98 -20.27 13.64
N ALA A 104 4.62 -19.61 12.67
CA ALA A 104 5.73 -18.69 12.90
C ALA A 104 5.29 -17.28 13.32
N ILE A 105 4.03 -16.93 13.05
CA ILE A 105 3.41 -15.66 13.44
C ILE A 105 2.03 -15.92 14.03
N ASN A 106 1.62 -15.09 15.00
CA ASN A 106 0.33 -15.22 15.65
C ASN A 106 -0.67 -14.17 15.16
N ASN A 107 -0.20 -12.97 14.81
CA ASN A 107 -1.06 -11.87 14.42
C ASN A 107 -1.51 -12.00 12.96
N SER A 108 -2.72 -11.53 12.69
CA SER A 108 -3.19 -11.33 11.33
C SER A 108 -3.18 -9.82 11.07
N PRO A 109 -2.19 -9.28 10.34
CA PRO A 109 -2.02 -7.84 10.19
C PRO A 109 -3.17 -7.19 9.41
N VAL A 110 -3.40 -5.90 9.65
CA VAL A 110 -4.18 -5.06 8.74
C VAL A 110 -3.28 -4.62 7.59
N PHE A 111 -3.64 -4.97 6.36
CA PHE A 111 -2.95 -4.49 5.17
C PHE A 111 -3.47 -3.10 4.82
N VAL A 112 -2.57 -2.12 4.72
CA VAL A 112 -2.86 -0.74 4.29
C VAL A 112 -2.09 -0.42 3.00
N PRO A 113 -2.67 -0.68 1.82
CA PRO A 113 -2.06 -0.27 0.56
C PRO A 113 -2.39 1.21 0.25
N ILE A 114 -1.39 1.93 -0.25
CA ILE A 114 -1.53 3.25 -0.86
C ILE A 114 -1.82 3.02 -2.35
N SER A 115 -2.96 3.52 -2.81
CA SER A 115 -3.43 3.35 -4.18
C SER A 115 -3.57 4.70 -4.91
N SER A 116 -4.39 4.78 -5.95
CA SER A 116 -4.67 5.95 -6.78
C SER A 116 -6.16 6.30 -6.75
N THR A 117 -6.47 7.53 -7.13
CA THR A 117 -7.82 8.03 -7.35
C THR A 117 -8.36 7.66 -8.74
N GLY A 118 -9.67 7.78 -8.92
CA GLY A 118 -10.38 7.65 -10.19
C GLY A 118 -10.72 6.21 -10.59
N GLN A 119 -10.78 5.32 -9.61
CA GLN A 119 -11.01 3.88 -9.77
C GLN A 119 -12.22 3.35 -8.97
N GLY A 120 -12.81 4.18 -8.09
CA GLY A 120 -13.98 3.87 -7.25
C GLY A 120 -15.34 4.01 -7.95
N ILE A 121 -16.41 3.65 -7.22
CA ILE A 121 -17.81 3.78 -7.69
C ILE A 121 -18.24 5.25 -7.71
N LYS A 122 -17.83 5.99 -6.67
CA LYS A 122 -17.98 7.44 -6.61
C LYS A 122 -16.79 8.09 -7.28
N ARG A 123 -17.00 9.31 -7.76
CA ARG A 123 -15.97 10.13 -8.38
C ARG A 123 -15.22 10.91 -7.28
N ASP A 124 -13.96 10.60 -7.02
CA ASP A 124 -12.98 11.44 -6.29
C ASP A 124 -12.41 12.55 -7.16
N GLN A 125 -12.32 12.33 -8.46
CA GLN A 125 -11.51 13.21 -9.30
C GLN A 125 -12.36 14.36 -9.87
N PRO A 126 -11.81 15.58 -9.97
CA PRO A 126 -12.44 16.66 -10.72
C PRO A 126 -12.75 16.22 -12.16
N LEU A 127 -13.87 16.66 -12.73
CA LEU A 127 -14.33 16.23 -14.07
C LEU A 127 -13.26 16.46 -15.16
N VAL A 128 -12.54 17.57 -15.07
CA VAL A 128 -11.43 17.90 -15.99
C VAL A 128 -10.28 16.90 -15.93
N MET A 129 -10.04 16.28 -14.77
CA MET A 129 -8.94 15.33 -14.57
C MET A 129 -9.26 13.95 -15.14
N ILE A 130 -10.53 13.63 -15.40
CA ILE A 130 -10.95 12.32 -15.94
C ILE A 130 -10.26 12.05 -17.28
N LEU A 131 -10.22 13.03 -18.19
CA LEU A 131 -9.57 12.87 -19.48
C LEU A 131 -8.07 12.62 -19.34
N LEU A 132 -7.42 13.35 -18.42
CA LEU A 132 -6.01 13.19 -18.13
C LEU A 132 -5.70 11.80 -17.55
N TYR A 133 -6.53 11.31 -16.62
CA TYR A 133 -6.37 10.00 -15.98
C TYR A 133 -6.55 8.87 -16.99
N ILE A 134 -7.57 8.96 -17.85
CA ILE A 134 -7.79 8.00 -18.93
C ILE A 134 -6.61 7.98 -19.92
N TRP A 135 -5.94 9.11 -20.11
CA TRP A 135 -4.83 9.25 -21.04
C TRP A 135 -3.48 8.81 -20.44
N LEU A 136 -3.21 9.16 -19.17
CA LEU A 136 -1.93 8.93 -18.50
C LEU A 136 -1.89 7.72 -17.56
N LEU A 137 -2.98 7.47 -16.84
CA LEU A 137 -2.99 6.61 -15.65
C LEU A 137 -3.62 5.24 -15.88
N ARG A 138 -4.16 4.95 -17.07
CA ARG A 138 -4.76 3.63 -17.39
C ARG A 138 -3.88 2.43 -17.02
N VAL A 139 -2.59 2.49 -17.34
CA VAL A 139 -1.66 1.38 -17.08
C VAL A 139 -1.34 1.25 -15.59
N PRO A 140 -0.91 2.32 -14.88
CA PRO A 140 -0.78 2.29 -13.42
C PRO A 140 -2.06 1.83 -12.71
N GLN A 141 -3.22 2.36 -13.10
CA GLN A 141 -4.50 2.01 -12.51
C GLN A 141 -4.83 0.53 -12.70
N ALA A 142 -4.49 -0.07 -13.85
CA ALA A 142 -4.72 -1.51 -14.04
C ALA A 142 -3.94 -2.39 -13.04
N ASP A 143 -2.67 -2.05 -12.76
CA ASP A 143 -1.83 -2.76 -11.78
C ASP A 143 -2.32 -2.55 -10.35
N THR A 144 -2.63 -1.29 -10.00
CA THR A 144 -3.22 -0.92 -8.72
C THR A 144 -4.55 -1.63 -8.45
N THR A 145 -5.43 -1.73 -9.46
CA THR A 145 -6.68 -2.50 -9.35
C THR A 145 -6.44 -4.00 -9.20
N ALA A 146 -5.36 -4.54 -9.76
CA ALA A 146 -5.00 -5.94 -9.55
C ALA A 146 -4.56 -6.18 -8.09
N MET A 147 -3.75 -5.28 -7.51
CA MET A 147 -3.41 -5.29 -6.09
C MET A 147 -4.67 -5.24 -5.21
N GLU A 148 -5.56 -4.28 -5.46
CA GLU A 148 -6.80 -4.10 -4.70
C GLU A 148 -7.65 -5.36 -4.68
N LYS A 149 -7.90 -5.94 -5.85
CA LYS A 149 -8.68 -7.18 -5.97
C LYS A 149 -8.04 -8.34 -5.22
N ALA A 150 -6.72 -8.51 -5.32
CA ALA A 150 -6.00 -9.58 -4.64
C ALA A 150 -6.12 -9.47 -3.11
N ILE A 151 -5.91 -8.26 -2.57
CA ILE A 151 -5.98 -8.00 -1.13
C ILE A 151 -7.43 -8.10 -0.62
N LYS A 152 -8.42 -7.55 -1.34
CA LYS A 152 -9.86 -7.69 -1.00
C LYS A 152 -10.26 -9.15 -0.90
N LYS A 153 -9.95 -9.91 -1.95
CA LYS A 153 -10.26 -11.33 -2.03
C LYS A 153 -9.66 -12.07 -0.83
N CYS A 154 -8.35 -11.94 -0.62
CA CYS A 154 -7.64 -12.58 0.48
C CYS A 154 -8.26 -12.24 1.85
N ALA A 155 -8.61 -10.98 2.11
CA ALA A 155 -9.15 -10.55 3.39
C ALA A 155 -10.59 -11.06 3.67
N THR A 156 -11.33 -11.44 2.64
CA THR A 156 -12.71 -11.97 2.76
C THR A 156 -12.78 -13.49 2.79
N GLU A 157 -11.70 -14.18 2.45
CA GLU A 157 -11.66 -15.64 2.40
C GLU A 157 -11.63 -16.26 3.82
N PRO A 158 -12.33 -17.40 4.05
CA PRO A 158 -12.22 -18.14 5.29
C PRO A 158 -10.77 -18.57 5.54
N GLY A 159 -10.27 -18.34 6.76
CA GLY A 159 -8.87 -18.63 7.10
C GLY A 159 -7.87 -17.62 6.52
N SER A 160 -8.34 -16.42 6.15
CA SER A 160 -7.48 -15.32 5.71
C SER A 160 -6.30 -15.09 6.67
N PRO A 161 -5.08 -14.91 6.14
CA PRO A 161 -3.93 -14.55 6.96
C PRO A 161 -3.95 -13.05 7.36
N LEU A 162 -4.89 -12.27 6.81
CA LEU A 162 -5.07 -10.85 7.10
C LEU A 162 -6.14 -10.62 8.17
N GLY A 163 -5.88 -9.69 9.09
CA GLY A 163 -6.86 -9.25 10.09
C GLY A 163 -7.90 -8.30 9.52
N GLY A 164 -7.60 -7.74 8.35
CA GLY A 164 -8.44 -6.83 7.59
C GLY A 164 -7.63 -6.08 6.55
N VAL A 165 -8.31 -5.18 5.85
CA VAL A 165 -7.68 -4.24 4.93
C VAL A 165 -8.16 -2.85 5.31
N GLY A 166 -7.24 -1.92 5.51
CA GLY A 166 -7.55 -0.49 5.59
C GLY A 166 -7.14 0.13 4.27
N TRP A 167 -8.08 0.61 3.47
CA TRP A 167 -7.74 1.20 2.19
C TRP A 167 -7.46 2.69 2.39
N THR A 168 -6.22 3.10 2.15
CA THR A 168 -5.95 4.46 1.67
C THR A 168 -6.09 4.44 0.17
N VAL A 169 -7.34 4.36 -0.27
CA VAL A 169 -7.72 4.24 -1.67
C VAL A 169 -9.05 4.95 -1.89
N GLU A 170 -9.42 5.15 -3.15
CA GLU A 170 -10.81 5.10 -3.57
C GLU A 170 -11.07 3.83 -4.40
N ASP A 171 -11.68 2.79 -3.82
CA ASP A 171 -11.70 1.38 -4.30
C ASP A 171 -13.10 0.78 -4.05
N ALA A 172 -13.83 0.04 -4.91
CA ALA A 172 -13.54 -0.80 -6.09
C ALA A 172 -14.77 -0.87 -7.01
N GLY A 173 -14.53 -1.17 -8.29
CA GLY A 173 -15.57 -1.68 -9.20
C GLY A 173 -15.98 -3.16 -8.98
N LEU A 174 -17.28 -3.37 -9.26
CA LEU A 174 -17.99 -4.61 -9.63
C LEU A 174 -18.26 -5.66 -8.53
N VAL A 175 -19.11 -5.30 -7.55
CA VAL A 175 -20.07 -6.24 -6.93
C VAL A 175 -21.41 -5.54 -6.78
N GLU A 176 -22.46 -6.10 -7.37
CA GLU A 176 -23.83 -5.64 -7.17
C GLU A 176 -24.21 -5.88 -5.69
N GLY A 177 -24.44 -4.81 -4.92
CA GLY A 177 -24.80 -4.89 -3.49
C GLY A 177 -23.71 -4.48 -2.48
N ALA A 178 -22.56 -3.94 -2.91
CA ALA A 178 -21.55 -3.42 -1.97
C ALA A 178 -22.04 -2.14 -1.26
N ALA A 179 -21.87 -2.08 0.06
CA ALA A 179 -22.29 -0.97 0.91
C ALA A 179 -21.61 0.36 0.51
N HIS A 180 -22.32 1.47 0.65
CA HIS A 180 -21.84 2.83 0.43
C HIS A 180 -20.48 3.08 1.09
N GLU A 181 -19.45 3.47 0.31
CA GLU A 181 -18.14 3.89 0.82
C GLU A 181 -18.28 5.23 1.60
N PRO A 182 -17.98 5.26 2.92
CA PRO A 182 -17.92 6.48 3.71
C PRO A 182 -16.51 7.09 3.67
N GLY A 183 -16.35 8.35 3.25
CA GLY A 183 -15.07 9.08 3.30
C GLY A 183 -14.49 9.56 1.96
N VAL A 184 -15.18 9.32 0.84
CA VAL A 184 -14.81 9.80 -0.50
C VAL A 184 -14.92 11.33 -0.57
N THR A 185 -13.79 12.00 -0.81
CA THR A 185 -13.69 13.46 -0.99
C THR A 185 -13.21 13.78 -2.40
N VAL A 186 -13.84 14.76 -3.05
CA VAL A 186 -13.42 15.18 -4.39
C VAL A 186 -12.21 16.10 -4.30
N GLY A 187 -11.13 15.73 -4.97
CA GLY A 187 -9.91 16.54 -5.09
C GLY A 187 -8.84 15.84 -5.91
N TYR A 188 -7.69 16.48 -6.07
CA TYR A 188 -6.64 15.98 -6.97
C TYR A 188 -5.22 16.16 -6.43
N THR A 189 -5.07 16.71 -5.23
CA THR A 189 -3.76 16.92 -4.61
C THR A 189 -3.77 16.52 -3.14
N ILE A 190 -2.62 16.00 -2.68
CA ILE A 190 -2.28 15.87 -1.26
C ILE A 190 -0.76 15.92 -1.13
N SER A 191 -0.25 16.47 -0.03
CA SER A 191 1.19 16.44 0.25
C SER A 191 1.58 15.09 0.85
N ARG A 192 2.81 14.62 0.58
CA ARG A 192 3.32 13.38 1.19
C ARG A 192 3.39 13.48 2.71
N LEU A 193 3.65 14.67 3.25
CA LEU A 193 3.73 14.91 4.68
C LEU A 193 2.35 14.77 5.32
N ASP A 194 1.31 15.34 4.72
CA ASP A 194 -0.03 15.30 5.27
C ASP A 194 -0.66 13.91 5.18
N LEU A 195 -0.40 13.18 4.08
CA LEU A 195 -0.73 11.76 4.00
C LEU A 195 -0.04 10.97 5.11
N ALA A 196 1.27 11.19 5.32
CA ALA A 196 2.02 10.50 6.36
C ALA A 196 1.53 10.85 7.77
N ASN A 197 1.20 12.11 8.03
CA ASN A 197 0.64 12.57 9.31
C ASN A 197 -0.71 11.91 9.57
N TRP A 198 -1.61 11.91 8.59
CA TRP A 198 -2.91 11.24 8.72
C TRP A 198 -2.76 9.74 8.98
N MET A 199 -1.88 9.05 8.24
CA MET A 199 -1.61 7.62 8.46
C MET A 199 -1.06 7.37 9.86
N PHE A 200 -0.18 8.24 10.36
CA PHE A 200 0.36 8.12 11.70
C PHE A 200 -0.70 8.35 12.79
N GLU A 201 -1.49 9.41 12.67
CA GLU A 201 -2.53 9.75 13.64
C GLU A 201 -3.66 8.71 13.66
N GLU A 202 -4.21 8.35 12.50
CA GLU A 202 -5.41 7.50 12.43
C GLU A 202 -5.11 6.00 12.50
N LEU A 203 -3.99 5.56 11.91
CA LEU A 203 -3.68 4.13 11.78
C LEU A 203 -2.68 3.65 12.82
N ILE A 204 -1.72 4.49 13.25
CA ILE A 204 -0.70 4.09 14.22
C ILE A 204 -1.08 4.49 15.64
N GLN A 205 -1.50 5.74 15.87
CA GLN A 205 -1.94 6.20 17.18
C GLN A 205 -3.41 5.88 17.46
N GLY A 206 -4.23 5.89 16.41
CA GLY A 206 -5.64 5.55 16.45
C GLY A 206 -5.93 4.05 16.41
N ASN A 207 -7.19 3.71 16.11
CA ASN A 207 -7.62 2.33 15.98
C ASN A 207 -7.70 1.93 14.49
N VAL A 208 -6.66 1.27 13.98
CA VAL A 208 -6.61 0.78 12.59
C VAL A 208 -7.80 -0.12 12.22
N LEU A 209 -8.37 -0.86 13.18
CA LEU A 209 -9.53 -1.72 12.93
C LEU A 209 -10.80 -0.93 12.64
N ALA A 210 -10.89 0.33 13.08
CA ALA A 210 -11.99 1.22 12.72
C ALA A 210 -12.02 1.53 11.20
N TRP A 211 -10.90 1.30 10.50
CA TRP A 211 -10.73 1.46 9.06
C TRP A 211 -10.84 0.16 8.28
N LYS A 212 -11.08 -0.98 8.96
CA LYS A 212 -11.24 -2.28 8.30
C LYS A 212 -12.38 -2.25 7.29
N GLY A 213 -12.08 -2.62 6.06
CA GLY A 213 -13.02 -2.65 4.94
C GLY A 213 -13.43 -1.27 4.43
N LYS A 214 -12.86 -0.18 4.96
CA LYS A 214 -13.15 1.18 4.52
C LYS A 214 -12.13 1.70 3.54
N CYS A 215 -12.60 2.59 2.68
CA CYS A 215 -11.85 3.34 1.68
C CYS A 215 -11.80 4.81 2.04
N VAL A 216 -10.60 5.39 2.05
CA VAL A 216 -10.38 6.80 2.41
C VAL A 216 -9.62 7.51 1.31
N THR A 217 -10.26 8.53 0.74
CA THR A 217 -9.64 9.51 -0.14
C THR A 217 -9.26 10.74 0.67
N ILE A 218 -7.98 11.10 0.64
CA ILE A 218 -7.46 12.28 1.34
C ILE A 218 -6.93 13.25 0.29
N THR A 219 -7.51 14.44 0.23
CA THR A 219 -7.19 15.42 -0.80
C THR A 219 -7.58 16.85 -0.38
N TYR A 220 -6.97 17.85 -1.03
CA TYR A 220 -7.38 19.27 -1.03
C TYR A 220 -8.16 19.64 -2.29
#